data_AF-A0A3C0TXU3-F1
#
_entry.id   AF-A0A3C0TXU3-F1
#
_cell.length_a   1.000
_cell.length_b   1.000
_cell.length_c   1.000
_cell.angle_alpha   90.00
_cell.angle_beta   90.00
_cell.angle_gamma   90.00
#
_symmetry.space_group_name_H-M   'P 1'
#
loop_
_entity.id
_entity.type
_entity.pdbx_description
1 polymer ?
#
loop_
_entity_poly.entity_id
_entity_poly.type
_entity_poly.pdbx_seq_one_letter_code
_entity_poly.pdbx_strand_id
1 'polypeptide(L)'
;MAGKLRMVLRIFGAASLAAGALLLLADMHISATGLSYRPTALGVYWHHWDAASLNLLQAAVERYILPQLWSHVLLPLLLSPAWMLAAGLGAALTAFT
;
A
#
# COMPACT_ATOMS: atom_id res chain seq x y z
N MET A 1 -3.81 12.33 27.75
CA MET A 1 -4.13 11.29 26.73
C MET A 1 -3.42 11.50 25.39
N ALA A 2 -3.14 12.74 24.98
CA ALA A 2 -2.45 13.04 23.70
C ALA A 2 -1.06 12.38 23.50
N GLY A 3 -0.26 12.21 24.56
CA GLY A 3 1.08 11.61 24.45
C GLY A 3 1.07 10.12 24.07
N LYS A 4 0.14 9.33 24.61
CA LYS A 4 0.02 7.90 24.30
C LYS A 4 -0.42 7.68 22.85
N LEU A 5 -1.38 8.48 22.37
CA LEU A 5 -1.86 8.42 20.99
C LEU A 5 -0.74 8.76 19.98
N ARG A 6 0.04 9.81 20.22
CA ARG A 6 1.20 10.17 19.38
C ARG A 6 2.24 9.05 19.34
N MET A 7 2.53 8.41 20.47
CA MET A 7 3.48 7.31 20.51
C MET A 7 3.00 6.11 19.68
N VAL A 8 1.73 5.74 19.79
CA VAL A 8 1.13 4.66 19.00
C VAL A 8 1.24 4.96 17.51
N LEU A 9 0.84 6.17 17.08
CA LEU A 9 0.91 6.57 15.67
C LEU A 9 2.34 6.55 15.12
N ARG A 10 3.35 6.96 15.91
CA ARG A 10 4.77 6.89 15.53
C ARG A 10 5.26 5.46 15.35
N ILE A 11 4.84 4.54 16.22
CA ILE A 11 5.21 3.11 16.09
C ILE A 11 4.62 2.55 14.80
N PHE A 12 3.33 2.79 14.53
CA PHE A 12 2.70 2.36 13.27
C PHE A 12 3.36 3.02 12.05
N GLY A 13 3.68 4.31 12.11
CA GLY A 13 4.35 5.01 11.03
C GLY A 13 5.76 4.47 10.76
N ALA A 14 6.54 4.22 11.81
CA ALA A 14 7.87 3.62 11.69
C ALA A 14 7.81 2.19 11.13
N ALA A 15 6.83 1.39 11.56
CA ALA A 15 6.60 0.05 11.02
C ALA A 15 6.24 0.10 9.53
N SER A 16 5.38 1.04 9.13
CA SER A 16 5.01 1.25 7.72
C SER A 16 6.19 1.72 6.87
N LEU A 17 7.05 2.60 7.39
CA LEU A 17 8.30 3.01 6.73
C LEU A 17 9.25 1.83 6.54
N ALA A 18 9.43 1.00 7.58
CA ALA A 18 10.26 -0.19 7.49
C ALA A 18 9.71 -1.17 6.45
N ALA A 19 8.39 -1.40 6.41
CA ALA A 19 7.75 -2.23 5.39
C ALA A 19 7.98 -1.65 3.98
N GLY A 20 7.82 -0.34 3.79
CA GLY A 20 8.11 0.33 2.52
C GLY A 20 9.56 0.14 2.06
N ALA A 21 10.53 0.31 2.98
CA ALA A 21 11.94 0.08 2.68
C ALA A 21 12.24 -1.37 2.31
N LEU A 22 11.65 -2.35 3.01
CA LEU A 22 11.82 -3.77 2.71
C LEU A 22 11.22 -4.15 1.35
N LEU A 23 10.04 -3.63 1.01
CA LEU A 23 9.41 -3.84 -0.29
C LEU A 23 10.25 -3.24 -1.43
N LEU A 24 10.81 -2.04 -1.22
CA LEU A 24 11.71 -1.42 -2.19
C LEU A 24 12.96 -2.28 -2.38
N LEU A 25 13.58 -2.76 -1.30
CA LEU A 25 14.75 -3.64 -1.38
C LEU A 25 14.42 -4.97 -2.09
N ALA A 26 13.24 -5.54 -1.86
CA ALA A 26 12.78 -6.73 -2.56
C ALA A 26 12.62 -6.48 -4.07
N ASP A 27 11.96 -5.38 -4.45
CA ASP A 27 11.81 -4.97 -5.85
C ASP A 27 13.18 -4.72 -6.52
N MET A 28 14.13 -4.11 -5.79
CA MET A 28 15.50 -3.89 -6.27
C MET A 28 16.28 -5.20 -6.44
N HIS A 29 16.15 -6.14 -5.50
CA HIS A 29 16.79 -7.44 -5.59
C HIS A 29 16.27 -8.24 -6.80
N ILE A 30 14.96 -8.27 -7.01
CA ILE A 30 14.34 -8.91 -8.18
C ILE A 30 14.82 -8.24 -9.47
N SER A 31 14.85 -6.91 -9.48
CA SER A 31 15.27 -6.14 -10.66
C SER A 31 16.76 -6.29 -10.98
N ALA A 32 17.61 -6.50 -9.97
CA ALA A 32 19.04 -6.76 -10.16
C ALA A 32 19.32 -8.12 -10.85
N THR A 33 18.36 -9.05 -10.80
CA THR A 33 18.45 -10.36 -11.49
C THR A 33 17.87 -10.35 -12.91
N GLY A 34 17.21 -9.25 -13.32
CA GLY A 34 16.59 -9.09 -14.63
C GLY A 34 17.11 -7.86 -15.39
N LEU A 35 16.65 -7.66 -16.63
CA LEU A 35 17.05 -6.52 -17.47
C LEU A 35 16.17 -5.27 -17.28
N SER A 36 15.18 -5.28 -16.37
CA SER A 36 14.23 -4.17 -16.23
C SER A 36 13.65 -4.06 -14.82
N TYR A 37 13.62 -2.83 -14.30
CA TYR A 37 12.95 -2.52 -13.05
C TYR A 37 11.43 -2.59 -13.20
N ARG A 38 10.78 -3.48 -12.44
CA ARG A 38 9.32 -3.64 -12.41
C ARG A 38 8.86 -3.68 -10.95
N PRO A 39 8.44 -2.53 -10.38
CA PRO A 39 7.97 -2.51 -9.01
C PRO A 39 6.69 -3.33 -8.85
N THR A 40 6.55 -4.00 -7.72
CA THR A 40 5.38 -4.82 -7.45
C THR A 40 4.21 -3.93 -7.01
N ALA A 41 3.08 -4.05 -7.72
CA ALA A 41 1.88 -3.28 -7.41
C ALA A 41 1.20 -3.78 -6.13
N LEU A 42 0.59 -2.87 -5.35
CA LEU A 42 -0.10 -3.23 -4.10
C LEU A 42 -1.18 -4.30 -4.31
N GLY A 43 -1.93 -4.20 -5.40
CA GLY A 43 -2.99 -5.14 -5.77
C GLY A 43 -2.49 -6.56 -6.01
N VAL A 44 -1.22 -6.74 -6.40
CA VAL A 44 -0.63 -8.07 -6.55
C VAL A 44 -0.49 -8.76 -5.19
N TYR A 45 -0.05 -8.03 -4.16
CA TYR A 45 0.04 -8.57 -2.80
C TYR A 45 -1.34 -8.93 -2.24
N TRP A 46 -2.33 -8.04 -2.39
CA TRP A 46 -3.69 -8.33 -1.94
C TRP A 46 -4.27 -9.52 -2.67
N HIS A 47 -4.21 -9.53 -4.02
CA HIS A 47 -4.73 -10.65 -4.81
C HIS A 47 -4.04 -11.97 -4.45
N HIS A 48 -2.75 -11.96 -4.12
CA HIS A 48 -2.03 -13.15 -3.68
C HIS A 48 -2.52 -13.68 -2.33
N TRP A 49 -2.86 -12.80 -1.39
CA TRP A 49 -3.38 -13.21 -0.08
C TRP A 49 -4.85 -13.63 -0.13
N ASP A 50 -5.68 -12.86 -0.84
CA ASP A 50 -7.10 -13.15 -0.99
C ASP A 50 -7.70 -12.38 -2.19
N ALA A 51 -7.76 -13.06 -3.33
CA ALA A 51 -8.40 -12.54 -4.53
C ALA A 51 -9.93 -12.38 -4.36
N ALA A 52 -10.58 -13.21 -3.53
CA ALA A 52 -12.02 -13.16 -3.37
C ALA A 52 -12.47 -11.88 -2.65
N SER A 53 -11.75 -11.46 -1.61
CA SER A 53 -12.04 -10.17 -0.95
C SER A 53 -11.79 -8.97 -1.85
N LEU A 54 -10.75 -8.99 -2.70
CA LEU A 54 -10.50 -7.92 -3.65
C LEU A 54 -11.64 -7.78 -4.66
N ASN A 55 -12.12 -8.89 -5.22
CA ASN A 55 -13.24 -8.92 -6.16
C ASN A 55 -14.56 -8.52 -5.49
N LEU A 56 -14.79 -8.96 -4.25
CA LEU A 56 -15.96 -8.55 -3.48
C LEU A 56 -15.95 -7.03 -3.23
N LEU A 57 -14.80 -6.49 -2.83
CA LEU A 57 -14.65 -5.05 -2.61
C LEU A 57 -14.90 -4.27 -3.91
N GLN A 58 -14.33 -4.73 -5.03
CA GLN A 58 -14.60 -4.14 -6.33
C GLN A 58 -16.10 -4.09 -6.61
N ALA A 59 -16.75 -5.25 -6.57
CA ALA A 59 -18.18 -5.36 -6.86
C ALA A 59 -19.01 -4.50 -5.90
N ALA A 60 -18.64 -4.43 -4.62
CA ALA A 60 -19.33 -3.63 -3.63
C ALA A 60 -19.20 -2.12 -3.90
N VAL A 61 -17.99 -1.64 -4.22
CA VAL A 61 -17.75 -0.23 -4.53
C VAL A 61 -18.48 0.17 -5.82
N GLU A 62 -18.37 -0.65 -6.86
CA GLU A 62 -18.99 -0.40 -8.16
C GLU A 62 -20.52 -0.46 -8.09
N ARG A 63 -21.08 -1.36 -7.27
CA ARG A 63 -22.53 -1.57 -7.17
C ARG A 63 -23.23 -0.64 -6.20
N TYR A 64 -22.60 -0.30 -5.07
CA TYR A 64 -23.29 0.34 -3.94
C TYR A 64 -22.74 1.71 -3.53
N ILE A 65 -21.55 2.11 -4.01
CA ILE A 65 -20.94 3.38 -3.60
C ILE A 65 -20.91 4.34 -4.78
N LEU A 66 -19.95 4.15 -5.68
CA LEU A 66 -19.74 4.98 -6.86
C LEU A 66 -18.74 4.25 -7.78
N PRO A 67 -19.13 3.82 -8.99
CA PRO A 67 -18.22 3.14 -9.92
C PRO A 67 -16.92 3.89 -10.16
N GLN A 68 -17.00 5.23 -10.24
CA GLN A 68 -15.87 6.10 -10.48
C GLN A 68 -14.85 6.08 -9.33
N LEU A 69 -15.27 5.76 -8.09
CA LEU A 69 -14.35 5.63 -6.96
C LEU A 69 -13.42 4.44 -7.16
N TRP A 70 -13.94 3.34 -7.71
CA TRP A 70 -13.10 2.19 -8.04
C TRP A 70 -12.10 2.56 -9.14
N SER A 71 -12.57 3.05 -10.28
CA SER A 71 -11.73 3.24 -11.47
C SER A 71 -10.75 4.41 -11.36
N HIS A 72 -11.09 5.50 -10.65
CA HIS A 72 -10.25 6.72 -10.59
C HIS A 72 -9.41 6.82 -9.33
N VAL A 73 -9.71 6.05 -8.27
CA VAL A 73 -9.00 6.15 -6.99
C VAL A 73 -8.44 4.81 -6.56
N LEU A 74 -9.30 3.81 -6.32
CA LEU A 74 -8.87 2.54 -5.75
C LEU A 74 -7.98 1.74 -6.71
N LEU A 75 -8.38 1.61 -7.97
CA LEU A 75 -7.61 0.89 -8.96
C LEU A 75 -6.24 1.54 -9.22
N PRO A 76 -6.12 2.87 -9.43
CA PRO A 76 -4.81 3.52 -9.50
C PRO A 76 -3.94 3.31 -8.26
N LEU A 77 -4.52 3.32 -7.06
CA LEU A 77 -3.80 3.00 -5.83
C LEU A 77 -3.32 1.54 -5.81
N LEU A 78 -4.19 0.59 -6.16
CA LEU A 78 -3.85 -0.84 -6.25
C LEU A 78 -2.75 -1.10 -7.29
N LEU A 79 -2.73 -0.36 -8.39
CA LEU A 79 -1.69 -0.47 -9.43
C LEU A 79 -0.40 0.26 -9.08
N SER A 80 -0.40 1.13 -8.07
CA SER A 80 0.79 1.86 -7.66
C SER A 80 1.80 0.95 -6.93
N PRO A 81 3.10 1.28 -6.97
CA PRO A 81 4.13 0.52 -6.28
C PRO A 81 3.84 0.36 -4.78
N ALA A 82 3.85 -0.88 -4.28
CA ALA A 82 3.51 -1.16 -2.89
C ALA A 82 4.45 -0.46 -1.89
N TRP A 83 5.74 -0.40 -2.21
CA TRP A 83 6.73 0.31 -1.38
C TRP A 83 6.40 1.80 -1.24
N MET A 84 5.89 2.42 -2.31
CA MET A 84 5.58 3.86 -2.33
C MET A 84 4.40 4.18 -1.43
N LEU A 85 3.35 3.34 -1.44
CA LEU A 85 2.20 3.51 -0.55
C LEU A 85 2.57 3.25 0.91
N ALA A 86 3.35 2.20 1.20
CA ALA A 86 3.79 1.89 2.56
C ALA A 86 4.72 2.97 3.12
N ALA A 87 5.68 3.45 2.32
CA ALA A 87 6.57 4.54 2.71
C ALA A 87 5.81 5.87 2.86
N GLY A 88 4.89 6.18 1.94
CA GLY A 88 4.06 7.38 2.01
C GLY A 88 3.18 7.41 3.26
N LEU A 89 2.50 6.30 3.57
CA LEU A 89 1.72 6.17 4.80
C LEU A 89 2.59 6.32 6.04
N GLY A 90 3.76 5.67 6.05
CA GLY A 90 4.68 5.75 7.18
C GLY A 90 5.25 7.16 7.41
N ALA A 91 5.57 7.87 6.32
CA ALA A 91 6.01 9.26 6.37
C ALA A 91 4.89 10.17 6.90
N ALA A 92 3.65 9.99 6.42
CA ALA A 92 2.50 10.73 6.91
C ALA A 92 2.20 10.45 8.40
N LEU A 93 2.33 9.20 8.84
CA LEU A 93 2.07 8.88 10.24
C LEU A 93 3.17 9.35 11.20
N THR A 94 4.41 9.48 10.73
CA THR A 94 5.54 9.96 11.56
C THR A 94 5.74 11.47 11.52
N ALA A 95 5.47 12.13 10.39
CA ALA A 95 5.67 13.56 10.21
C ALA A 95 4.61 14.41 10.93
N PHE A 96 3.40 13.88 11.12
CA PHE A 96 2.26 14.61 11.70
C PHE A 96 2.01 14.27 13.19
N THR A 97 2.95 13.59 13.86
CA THR A 97 2.85 13.14 15.26
C THR A 97 3.97 13.65 16.16
#